data_AF-V5H0T6-F1
#
_entry.id   AF-V5H0T6-F1
#
_cell.length_a   1.000
_cell.length_b   1.000
_cell.length_c   1.000
_cell.angle_alpha   90.00
_cell.angle_beta   90.00
_cell.angle_gamma   90.00
#
_symmetry.space_group_name_H-M   'P 1'
#
loop_
_entity.id
_entity.type
_entity.pdbx_description
1 polymer ?
#
loop_
_entity_poly.entity_id
_entity_poly.type
_entity_poly.pdbx_seq_one_letter_code
_entity_poly.pdbx_strand_id
1 'polypeptide(L)'
;MTTLLASCVNSAARGGQATAPGCGQATVEQLLLLKYSLQFLGRVSVLDITTHPNKAKSAVRLCTEKLVNQITKLSKDLVVLCLHKVTELKDLELAHEENKDQKEFVAPISRAVLAYLIFVECLEPDHVPLVYSSRYLFEENLKGILLLLSENYGVVVSKGVALSACLVSRLEFCQYCSLDLDNSDFTALFLCLNKVMIGCPLRAVREGAQKVVVDFFQCFDSAARCALYCRLLQVEKHAGLCGFLLDLFRKDLHESLIAVVPNNPFVGNNFVQLLKLVCKLPEQEHTDLLDNSDCILAVLNLLRYFATVMQQHAQDNPTTCLSVCTIAEAYTEDVKKFLDLTRAHYKLELDRNKDRVKMMSSRTANSTSLSKGDSLFPSLPPDQEAEVLKVALVRLDLLESVLVLAQEKIGAYSAKSASR
;
A
#
# COMPACT_ATOMS: atom_id res chain seq x y z
N MET A 1 28.19 36.40 -29.17
CA MET A 1 28.58 36.98 -30.47
C MET A 1 27.97 36.12 -31.56
N THR A 2 26.72 36.42 -31.96
CA THR A 2 26.39 37.33 -33.09
C THR A 2 26.97 36.84 -34.41
N THR A 3 26.22 35.98 -35.11
CA THR A 3 25.89 36.07 -36.55
C THR A 3 25.24 34.76 -36.99
N LEU A 4 23.90 34.74 -37.10
CA LEU A 4 23.10 33.89 -38.01
C LEU A 4 21.60 34.22 -37.86
N LEU A 5 21.27 35.53 -37.90
CA LEU A 5 19.89 36.05 -37.82
C LEU A 5 19.66 37.19 -38.82
N ALA A 6 20.15 37.06 -40.06
CA ALA A 6 19.90 38.06 -41.09
C ALA A 6 19.96 37.47 -42.51
N SER A 7 18.91 36.72 -42.90
CA SER A 7 18.50 36.61 -44.31
C SER A 7 17.15 35.91 -44.37
N CYS A 8 16.06 36.67 -44.25
CA CYS A 8 14.75 36.34 -44.82
C CYS A 8 13.79 37.51 -44.54
N VAL A 9 14.14 38.69 -45.05
CA VAL A 9 13.20 39.81 -45.19
C VAL A 9 13.35 40.31 -46.62
N ASN A 10 12.23 40.36 -47.33
CA ASN A 10 12.01 40.90 -48.68
C ASN A 10 12.41 40.02 -49.88
N SER A 11 11.49 39.14 -50.25
CA SER A 11 11.00 39.15 -51.65
C SER A 11 9.49 39.11 -51.64
N ALA A 12 8.92 40.08 -52.35
CA ALA A 12 7.53 40.48 -52.29
C ALA A 12 6.62 39.62 -53.20
N ALA A 13 5.38 39.51 -52.74
CA ALA A 13 4.15 39.62 -53.53
C ALA A 13 4.10 38.96 -54.92
N ARG A 14 3.35 37.86 -55.02
CA ARG A 14 2.41 37.59 -56.14
C ARG A 14 1.46 36.44 -55.78
N GLY A 15 0.18 36.81 -55.64
CA GLY A 15 -1.00 36.07 -56.10
C GLY A 15 -1.27 34.64 -55.60
N GLY A 16 -2.45 34.47 -54.98
CA GLY A 16 -3.32 33.32 -55.28
C GLY A 16 -3.55 32.32 -54.15
N GLN A 17 -4.83 32.25 -53.77
CA GLN A 17 -5.53 31.13 -53.11
C GLN A 17 -5.29 30.91 -51.62
N ALA A 18 -6.31 31.33 -50.85
CA ALA A 18 -6.58 30.83 -49.52
C ALA A 18 -6.94 29.34 -49.60
N THR A 19 -5.99 28.48 -49.25
CA THR A 19 -6.26 27.09 -48.86
C THR A 19 -6.35 27.04 -47.33
N ALA A 20 -7.42 26.42 -46.83
CA ALA A 20 -7.68 26.18 -45.41
C ALA A 20 -6.46 25.59 -44.69
N PRO A 21 -6.22 25.94 -43.40
CA PRO A 21 -5.09 25.40 -42.66
C PRO A 21 -5.33 23.92 -42.38
N GLY A 22 -4.57 23.08 -43.08
CA GLY A 22 -4.50 21.65 -42.84
C GLY A 22 -4.02 21.35 -41.42
N CYS A 23 -4.56 20.29 -40.83
CA CYS A 23 -4.08 19.66 -39.60
C CYS A 23 -2.58 19.36 -39.74
N GLY A 24 -1.74 20.13 -39.04
CA GLY A 24 -0.28 20.01 -39.15
C GLY A 24 0.21 18.65 -38.66
N GLN A 25 0.71 17.82 -39.58
CA GLN A 25 1.46 16.61 -39.24
C GLN A 25 2.73 17.00 -38.48
N ALA A 26 2.98 16.39 -37.32
CA ALA A 26 4.21 16.60 -36.56
C ALA A 26 5.42 16.13 -37.39
N THR A 27 6.40 17.00 -37.55
CA THR A 27 7.66 16.68 -38.25
C THR A 27 8.41 15.55 -37.52
N VAL A 28 9.20 14.76 -38.25
CA VAL A 28 9.99 13.65 -37.66
C VAL A 28 10.91 14.17 -36.53
N GLU A 29 11.49 15.34 -36.72
CA GLU A 29 12.34 16.01 -35.72
C GLU A 29 11.59 16.36 -34.43
N GLN A 30 10.34 16.84 -34.51
CA GLN A 30 9.51 17.15 -33.34
C GLN A 30 9.20 15.90 -32.52
N LEU A 31 8.95 14.76 -33.17
CA LEU A 31 8.69 13.50 -32.48
C LEU A 31 9.95 12.92 -31.83
N LEU A 32 11.10 13.02 -32.49
CA LEU A 32 12.38 12.63 -31.89
C LEU A 32 12.69 13.50 -30.67
N LEU A 33 12.52 14.81 -30.77
CA LEU A 33 12.74 15.73 -29.66
C LEU A 33 11.79 15.44 -28.49
N LEU A 34 10.51 15.18 -28.76
CA LEU A 34 9.53 14.78 -27.75
C LEU A 34 9.94 13.46 -27.07
N LYS A 35 10.32 12.45 -27.86
CA LYS A 35 10.78 11.15 -27.38
C LYS A 35 11.99 11.28 -26.44
N TYR A 36 13.03 12.01 -26.83
CA TYR A 36 14.22 12.20 -26.00
C TYR A 36 13.93 13.05 -24.76
N SER A 37 13.04 14.05 -24.86
CA SER A 37 12.60 14.85 -23.71
C SER A 37 11.93 13.98 -22.65
N LEU A 38 11.04 13.07 -23.06
CA LEU A 38 10.40 12.11 -22.16
C LEU A 38 11.40 11.11 -21.59
N GLN A 39 12.31 10.56 -22.40
CA GLN A 39 13.35 9.65 -21.88
C GLN A 39 14.23 10.34 -20.83
N PHE A 40 14.63 11.59 -21.08
CA PHE A 40 15.41 12.37 -20.12
C PHE A 40 14.64 12.60 -18.82
N LEU A 41 13.33 12.88 -18.91
CA LEU A 41 12.48 13.03 -17.73
C LEU A 41 12.47 11.78 -16.84
N GLY A 42 12.46 10.59 -17.44
CA GLY A 42 12.57 9.33 -16.71
C GLY A 42 13.90 9.17 -15.97
N ARG A 43 15.01 9.67 -16.52
CA ARG A 43 16.32 9.64 -15.84
C ARG A 43 16.40 10.62 -14.66
N VAL A 44 15.67 11.73 -14.73
CA VAL A 44 15.58 12.73 -13.65
C VAL A 44 14.68 12.25 -12.50
N SER A 45 13.97 11.14 -12.67
CA SER A 45 13.06 10.56 -11.66
C SER A 45 13.71 10.29 -10.30
N VAL A 46 15.01 10.01 -10.24
CA VAL A 46 15.73 9.75 -8.98
C VAL A 46 16.08 11.03 -8.21
N LEU A 47 15.94 12.20 -8.85
CA LEU A 47 16.26 13.49 -8.24
C LEU A 47 15.04 14.10 -7.55
N ASP A 48 15.29 14.96 -6.56
CA ASP A 48 14.23 15.75 -5.94
C ASP A 48 13.78 16.87 -6.89
N ILE A 49 12.57 16.70 -7.41
CA ILE A 49 11.87 17.61 -8.32
C ILE A 49 10.64 18.22 -7.65
N THR A 50 10.54 18.11 -6.32
CA THR A 50 9.39 18.61 -5.57
C THR A 50 9.48 20.11 -5.33
N THR A 51 8.32 20.76 -5.21
CA THR A 51 8.24 22.15 -4.76
C THR A 51 7.91 22.22 -3.28
N HIS A 52 8.64 23.07 -2.56
CA HIS A 52 8.34 23.39 -1.18
C HIS A 52 7.93 24.86 -1.10
N PRO A 53 6.76 25.20 -0.54
CA PRO A 53 6.24 26.57 -0.53
C PRO A 53 7.18 27.56 0.18
N ASN A 54 8.00 27.07 1.12
CA ASN A 54 8.91 27.88 1.93
C ASN A 54 10.38 27.77 1.52
N LYS A 55 10.71 27.17 0.36
CA LYS A 55 12.10 27.05 -0.10
C LYS A 55 12.24 27.48 -1.56
N ALA A 56 13.40 28.03 -1.90
CA ALA A 56 13.74 28.30 -3.29
C ALA A 56 13.73 27.00 -4.12
N LYS A 57 13.27 27.09 -5.38
CA LYS A 57 13.26 25.95 -6.30
C LYS A 57 14.69 25.47 -6.55
N SER A 58 14.91 24.16 -6.51
CA SER A 58 16.19 23.57 -6.87
C SER A 58 16.51 23.78 -8.36
N ALA A 59 17.80 23.74 -8.73
CA ALA A 59 18.21 23.80 -10.12
C ALA A 59 17.56 22.68 -10.95
N VAL A 60 17.46 21.48 -10.37
CA VAL A 60 16.80 20.31 -10.99
C VAL A 60 15.31 20.61 -11.24
N ARG A 61 14.62 21.22 -10.28
CA ARG A 61 13.22 21.63 -10.45
C ARG A 61 13.07 22.62 -11.60
N LEU A 62 13.89 23.67 -11.66
CA LEU A 62 13.84 24.67 -12.73
C LEU A 62 14.11 24.06 -14.11
N CYS A 63 15.07 23.14 -14.21
CA CYS A 63 15.33 22.40 -15.45
C CYS A 63 14.15 21.51 -15.85
N THR A 64 13.50 20.86 -14.87
CA THR A 64 12.33 20.02 -15.09
C THR A 64 11.13 20.83 -15.58
N GLU A 65 10.88 22.00 -15.00
CA GLU A 65 9.83 22.93 -15.46
C GLU A 65 10.06 23.37 -16.91
N LYS A 66 11.30 23.75 -17.25
CA LYS A 66 11.66 24.11 -18.63
C LYS A 66 11.46 22.94 -19.61
N LEU A 67 11.80 21.73 -19.19
CA LEU A 67 11.62 20.53 -19.99
C LEU A 67 10.14 20.22 -20.24
N VAL A 68 9.31 20.28 -19.19
CA VAL A 68 7.86 20.08 -19.33
C VAL A 68 7.26 21.16 -20.23
N ASN A 69 7.64 22.44 -20.07
CA ASN A 69 7.19 23.51 -20.96
C ASN A 69 7.57 23.26 -22.45
N GLN A 70 8.74 22.68 -22.71
CA GLN A 70 9.13 22.27 -24.06
C GLN A 70 8.28 21.10 -24.57
N ILE A 71 7.98 20.11 -23.74
CA ILE A 71 7.09 18.99 -24.08
C ILE A 71 5.69 19.52 -24.44
N THR A 72 5.16 20.48 -23.68
CA THR A 72 3.87 21.12 -23.93
C THR A 72 3.82 21.89 -25.25
N LYS A 73 4.94 22.47 -25.68
CA LYS A 73 5.03 23.13 -27.00
C LYS A 73 5.04 22.12 -28.16
N LEU A 74 5.48 20.89 -27.91
CA LEU A 74 5.59 19.82 -28.91
C LEU A 74 4.33 18.94 -28.99
N SER A 75 3.57 18.82 -27.90
CA SER A 75 2.32 18.06 -27.83
C SER A 75 1.18 18.90 -27.30
N LYS A 76 0.05 18.88 -28.01
CA LYS A 76 -1.17 19.60 -27.61
C LYS A 76 -1.86 19.00 -26.38
N ASP A 77 -1.60 17.73 -26.10
CA ASP A 77 -2.24 17.00 -25.00
C ASP A 77 -1.18 16.29 -24.15
N LEU A 78 -0.95 16.83 -22.95
CA LEU A 78 0.00 16.27 -22.00
C LEU A 78 -0.53 15.00 -21.32
N VAL A 79 -1.86 14.90 -21.15
CA VAL A 79 -2.47 13.73 -20.50
C VAL A 79 -2.31 12.51 -21.41
N VAL A 80 -2.58 12.65 -22.71
CA VAL A 80 -2.38 11.56 -23.67
C VAL A 80 -0.96 11.01 -23.64
N LEU A 81 0.06 11.87 -23.47
CA LEU A 81 1.45 11.44 -23.38
C LEU A 81 1.77 10.63 -22.11
N CYS A 82 1.06 10.89 -21.01
CA CYS A 82 1.17 10.10 -19.78
C CYS A 82 0.50 8.74 -19.93
N LEU A 83 -0.70 8.70 -20.51
CA LEU A 83 -1.54 7.50 -20.55
C LEU A 83 -1.11 6.54 -21.67
N HIS A 84 -0.91 7.05 -22.88
CA HIS A 84 -0.70 6.23 -24.06
C HIS A 84 0.79 5.93 -24.31
N LYS A 85 1.04 4.89 -25.10
CA LYS A 85 2.38 4.65 -25.64
C LYS A 85 2.59 5.66 -26.77
N VAL A 86 3.66 6.45 -26.68
CA VAL A 86 4.10 7.37 -27.76
C VAL A 86 4.27 6.65 -29.11
N THR A 87 4.36 5.31 -29.09
CA THR A 87 4.45 4.43 -30.26
C THR A 87 3.20 4.42 -31.14
N GLU A 88 2.00 4.73 -30.61
CA GLU A 88 0.78 4.75 -31.44
C GLU A 88 0.61 6.04 -32.26
N LEU A 89 1.45 7.06 -32.05
CA LEU A 89 1.37 8.30 -32.81
C LEU A 89 1.90 8.17 -34.27
N LYS A 90 2.59 7.06 -34.64
CA LYS A 90 3.17 6.87 -35.99
C LYS A 90 3.39 5.41 -36.44
N ASP A 91 2.62 4.42 -35.98
CA ASP A 91 2.76 3.05 -36.51
C ASP A 91 2.26 2.88 -37.98
N LEU A 92 1.87 3.96 -38.67
CA LEU A 92 1.47 3.93 -40.09
C LEU A 92 2.47 4.50 -41.11
N GLU A 93 3.57 5.17 -40.72
CA GLU A 93 4.38 5.91 -41.71
C GLU A 93 5.90 5.65 -41.73
N LEU A 94 6.47 4.81 -40.84
CA LEU A 94 7.93 4.57 -40.80
C LEU A 94 8.34 3.10 -40.95
N ALA A 95 7.49 2.27 -41.55
CA ALA A 95 7.83 0.89 -41.91
C ALA A 95 8.71 0.78 -43.19
N HIS A 96 9.57 1.77 -43.46
CA HIS A 96 10.62 1.65 -44.46
C HIS A 96 11.99 1.82 -43.78
N GLU A 97 12.74 0.74 -43.92
CA GLU A 97 14.19 0.58 -43.71
C GLU A 97 14.68 0.21 -42.29
N GLU A 98 14.89 -1.11 -42.15
CA GLU A 98 16.09 -1.72 -41.57
C GLU A 98 16.66 -1.13 -40.27
N ASN A 99 16.09 -1.57 -39.14
CA ASN A 99 16.83 -2.00 -37.94
C ASN A 99 15.85 -2.50 -36.87
N LYS A 100 15.64 -3.82 -36.80
CA LYS A 100 14.70 -4.46 -35.87
C LYS A 100 15.19 -4.50 -34.40
N ASP A 101 16.42 -4.09 -34.12
CA ASP A 101 17.05 -4.32 -32.82
C ASP A 101 17.15 -3.11 -31.87
N GLN A 102 16.64 -1.93 -32.27
CA GLN A 102 16.55 -0.77 -31.37
C GLN A 102 15.22 -0.02 -31.54
N LYS A 103 14.10 -0.69 -31.26
CA LYS A 103 12.89 0.04 -30.82
C LYS A 103 13.18 0.63 -29.43
N GLU A 104 13.94 1.71 -29.37
CA GLU A 104 14.12 2.48 -28.12
C GLU A 104 12.77 3.03 -27.70
N PHE A 105 12.09 2.29 -26.84
CA PHE A 105 10.79 2.63 -26.30
C PHE A 105 10.96 3.75 -25.26
N VAL A 106 10.05 4.72 -25.19
CA VAL A 106 10.04 5.67 -24.07
C VAL A 106 9.80 4.85 -22.80
N ALA A 107 10.76 4.87 -21.88
CA ALA A 107 10.70 4.06 -20.67
C ALA A 107 9.38 4.34 -19.92
N PRO A 108 8.63 3.32 -19.47
CA PRO A 108 7.34 3.53 -18.80
C PRO A 108 7.43 4.47 -17.59
N ILE A 109 8.55 4.47 -16.88
CA ILE A 109 8.82 5.39 -15.77
C ILE A 109 8.77 6.87 -16.17
N SER A 110 9.19 7.22 -17.39
CA SER A 110 9.14 8.59 -17.90
C SER A 110 7.73 9.15 -17.90
N ARG A 111 6.76 8.30 -18.28
CA ARG A 111 5.34 8.68 -18.33
C ARG A 111 4.74 8.80 -16.94
N ALA A 112 5.09 7.90 -16.03
CA ALA A 112 4.68 7.98 -14.64
C ALA A 112 5.22 9.26 -13.95
N VAL A 113 6.45 9.66 -14.26
CA VAL A 113 7.04 10.91 -13.77
C VAL A 113 6.37 12.13 -14.38
N LEU A 114 6.01 12.09 -15.67
CA LEU A 114 5.24 13.15 -16.28
C LEU A 114 3.86 13.29 -15.62
N ALA A 115 3.17 12.17 -15.34
CA ALA A 115 1.91 12.16 -14.61
C ALA A 115 2.05 12.75 -13.21
N TYR A 116 3.10 12.39 -12.48
CA TYR A 116 3.44 13.02 -11.19
C TYR A 116 3.58 14.54 -11.32
N LEU A 117 4.33 15.01 -12.33
CA LEU A 117 4.56 16.44 -12.52
C LEU A 117 3.29 17.21 -12.89
N ILE A 118 2.40 16.61 -13.67
CA ILE A 118 1.14 17.22 -14.07
C ILE A 118 0.14 17.22 -12.91
N PHE A 119 -0.09 16.07 -12.28
CA PHE A 119 -1.20 15.91 -11.34
C PHE A 119 -0.83 16.32 -9.92
N VAL A 120 0.41 16.08 -9.47
CA VAL A 120 0.86 16.38 -8.10
C VAL A 120 1.52 17.75 -8.04
N GLU A 121 2.45 18.03 -8.95
CA GLU A 121 3.21 19.28 -8.96
C GLU A 121 2.53 20.40 -9.76
N CYS A 122 1.36 20.11 -10.35
CA CYS A 122 0.52 21.05 -11.10
C CYS A 122 1.30 21.83 -12.18
N LEU A 123 2.18 21.15 -12.92
CA LEU A 123 2.90 21.78 -14.03
C LEU A 123 2.03 21.90 -15.29
N GLU A 124 2.08 23.08 -15.90
CA GLU A 124 1.35 23.43 -17.13
C GLU A 124 -0.17 23.10 -17.05
N PRO A 125 -0.89 23.57 -16.00
CA PRO A 125 -2.29 23.17 -15.76
C PRO A 125 -3.24 23.59 -16.89
N ASP A 126 -2.93 24.69 -17.58
CA ASP A 126 -3.72 25.21 -18.70
C ASP A 126 -3.72 24.26 -19.92
N HIS A 127 -2.79 23.30 -19.97
CA HIS A 127 -2.63 22.34 -21.05
C HIS A 127 -3.11 20.92 -20.68
N VAL A 128 -3.78 20.79 -19.54
CA VAL A 128 -4.37 19.53 -19.06
C VAL A 128 -5.86 19.55 -19.41
N PRO A 129 -6.34 18.71 -20.35
CA PRO A 129 -7.76 18.67 -20.68
C PRO A 129 -8.60 18.24 -19.48
N LEU A 130 -9.68 18.99 -19.20
CA LEU A 130 -10.61 18.70 -18.09
C LEU A 130 -11.75 17.73 -18.50
N VAL A 131 -11.54 16.94 -19.56
CA VAL A 131 -12.57 16.05 -20.14
C VAL A 131 -12.51 14.62 -19.62
N TYR A 132 -11.45 14.25 -18.92
CA TYR A 132 -11.24 12.89 -18.42
C TYR A 132 -11.92 12.69 -17.07
N SER A 133 -12.59 11.53 -16.89
CA SER A 133 -13.11 11.15 -15.58
C SER A 133 -11.97 10.79 -14.63
N SER A 134 -12.15 11.06 -13.34
CA SER A 134 -11.16 10.71 -12.31
C SER A 134 -10.83 9.22 -12.30
N ARG A 135 -11.83 8.36 -12.53
CA ARG A 135 -11.66 6.90 -12.64
C ARG A 135 -10.76 6.52 -13.80
N TYR A 136 -11.03 7.06 -14.99
CA TYR A 136 -10.20 6.80 -16.16
C TYR A 136 -8.76 7.26 -15.93
N LEU A 137 -8.56 8.46 -15.37
CA LEU A 137 -7.21 8.96 -15.05
C LEU A 137 -6.48 8.06 -14.06
N PHE A 138 -7.17 7.56 -13.02
CA PHE A 138 -6.56 6.67 -12.04
C PHE A 138 -6.20 5.32 -12.64
N GLU A 139 -7.13 4.66 -13.32
CA GLU A 139 -6.94 3.33 -13.91
C GLU A 139 -5.82 3.33 -14.96
N GLU A 140 -5.77 4.34 -15.84
CA GLU A 140 -4.74 4.44 -16.87
C GLU A 140 -3.35 4.76 -16.30
N ASN A 141 -3.28 5.50 -15.18
CA ASN A 141 -2.01 5.77 -14.51
C ASN A 141 -1.57 4.64 -13.56
N LEU A 142 -2.42 3.65 -13.31
CA LEU A 142 -2.19 2.64 -12.28
C LEU A 142 -0.90 1.85 -12.52
N LYS A 143 -0.62 1.44 -13.75
CA LYS A 143 0.64 0.76 -14.11
C LYS A 143 1.87 1.65 -13.90
N GLY A 144 1.74 2.95 -14.16
CA GLY A 144 2.80 3.93 -13.88
C GLY A 144 3.05 4.10 -12.38
N ILE A 145 1.98 4.15 -11.59
CA ILE A 145 2.04 4.17 -10.12
C ILE A 145 2.75 2.92 -9.59
N LEU A 146 2.33 1.73 -10.04
CA LEU A 146 2.93 0.46 -9.61
C LEU A 146 4.44 0.42 -9.89
N LEU A 147 4.85 0.95 -11.05
CA LEU A 147 6.26 1.06 -11.40
C LEU A 147 6.99 1.98 -10.42
N LEU A 148 6.49 3.18 -10.15
CA LEU A 148 7.12 4.11 -9.20
C LEU A 148 7.22 3.53 -7.78
N LEU A 149 6.20 2.80 -7.33
CA LEU A 149 6.16 2.18 -6.00
C LEU A 149 7.08 0.95 -5.86
N SER A 150 7.41 0.30 -6.98
CA SER A 150 8.27 -0.90 -7.00
C SER A 150 9.77 -0.58 -7.09
N GLU A 151 10.13 0.69 -7.21
CA GLU A 151 11.52 1.13 -7.32
C GLU A 151 12.27 1.09 -5.99
N ASN A 152 13.60 0.94 -6.07
CA ASN A 152 14.45 0.87 -4.86
C ASN A 152 14.81 2.26 -4.30
N TYR A 153 14.62 3.32 -5.09
CA TYR A 153 14.97 4.67 -4.70
C TYR A 153 13.82 5.34 -3.94
N GLY A 154 14.03 5.65 -2.66
CA GLY A 154 13.00 6.23 -1.79
C GLY A 154 12.36 7.53 -2.33
N VAL A 155 13.10 8.34 -3.09
CA VAL A 155 12.58 9.55 -3.75
C VAL A 155 11.58 9.19 -4.86
N VAL A 156 11.81 8.10 -5.61
CA VAL A 156 10.91 7.64 -6.66
C VAL A 156 9.64 7.04 -6.06
N VAL A 157 9.79 6.22 -5.01
CA VAL A 157 8.67 5.66 -4.24
C VAL A 157 7.78 6.76 -3.66
N SER A 158 8.39 7.83 -3.12
CA SER A 158 7.66 8.99 -2.62
C SER A 158 6.76 9.64 -3.69
N LYS A 159 7.24 9.73 -4.94
CA LYS A 159 6.44 10.21 -6.07
C LYS A 159 5.30 9.27 -6.41
N GLY A 160 5.53 7.96 -6.35
CA GLY A 160 4.48 6.95 -6.51
C GLY A 160 3.37 7.10 -5.47
N VAL A 161 3.74 7.27 -4.20
CA VAL A 161 2.77 7.49 -3.10
C VAL A 161 2.01 8.81 -3.29
N ALA A 162 2.71 9.90 -3.61
CA ALA A 162 2.08 11.20 -3.82
C ALA A 162 1.14 11.22 -5.04
N LEU A 163 1.54 10.57 -6.15
CA LEU A 163 0.68 10.41 -7.32
C LEU A 163 -0.55 9.56 -7.00
N SER A 164 -0.38 8.46 -6.26
CA SER A 164 -1.48 7.63 -5.79
C SER A 164 -2.45 8.45 -4.93
N ALA A 165 -1.95 9.20 -3.95
CA ALA A 165 -2.76 10.05 -3.08
C ALA A 165 -3.55 11.09 -3.87
N CYS A 166 -2.90 11.76 -4.83
CA CYS A 166 -3.53 12.78 -5.65
C CYS A 166 -4.66 12.19 -6.51
N LEU A 167 -4.43 11.06 -7.18
CA LEU A 167 -5.44 10.46 -8.06
C LEU A 167 -6.55 9.78 -7.27
N VAL A 168 -6.25 9.10 -6.16
CA VAL A 168 -7.25 8.50 -5.27
C VAL A 168 -8.14 9.57 -4.64
N SER A 169 -7.59 10.72 -4.21
CA SER A 169 -8.41 11.81 -3.64
C SER A 169 -9.41 12.45 -4.60
N ARG A 170 -9.29 12.17 -5.91
CA ARG A 170 -10.20 12.65 -6.96
C ARG A 170 -11.31 11.65 -7.28
N LEU A 171 -11.21 10.42 -6.76
CA LEU A 171 -12.21 9.38 -6.97
C LEU A 171 -13.42 9.64 -6.08
N GLU A 172 -14.58 9.19 -6.55
CA GLU A 172 -15.83 9.31 -5.79
C GLU A 172 -15.96 8.15 -4.80
N PHE A 173 -16.74 8.39 -3.74
CA PHE A 173 -17.08 7.36 -2.76
C PHE A 173 -17.92 6.25 -3.42
N CYS A 174 -17.61 4.98 -3.10
CA CYS A 174 -18.29 3.81 -3.69
C CYS A 174 -18.33 3.78 -5.23
N GLN A 175 -17.31 4.32 -5.89
CA GLN A 175 -17.18 4.31 -7.36
C GLN A 175 -16.88 2.92 -7.95
N TYR A 176 -16.34 1.99 -7.15
CA TYR A 176 -16.01 0.63 -7.57
C TYR A 176 -16.90 -0.42 -6.90
N CYS A 177 -17.30 -1.42 -7.67
CA CYS A 177 -18.11 -2.55 -7.23
C CYS A 177 -17.32 -3.86 -7.24
N SER A 178 -17.96 -4.96 -6.82
CA SER A 178 -17.29 -6.26 -6.71
C SER A 178 -16.74 -6.80 -8.05
N LEU A 179 -17.33 -6.40 -9.18
CA LEU A 179 -16.85 -6.77 -10.53
C LEU A 179 -15.53 -6.07 -10.88
N ASP A 180 -15.30 -4.88 -10.34
CA ASP A 180 -14.08 -4.12 -10.60
C ASP A 180 -12.86 -4.75 -9.92
N LEU A 181 -13.06 -5.65 -8.95
CA LEU A 181 -12.00 -6.40 -8.28
C LEU A 181 -11.31 -7.42 -9.21
N ASP A 182 -11.85 -7.70 -10.40
CA ASP A 182 -11.17 -8.52 -11.40
C ASP A 182 -9.92 -7.83 -11.97
N ASN A 183 -9.79 -6.52 -11.78
CA ASN A 183 -8.57 -5.80 -12.11
C ASN A 183 -7.43 -6.19 -11.15
N SER A 184 -6.49 -6.99 -11.64
CA SER A 184 -5.31 -7.41 -10.88
C SER A 184 -4.45 -6.23 -10.38
N ASP A 185 -4.48 -5.10 -11.09
CA ASP A 185 -3.67 -3.94 -10.78
C ASP A 185 -4.12 -3.28 -9.45
N PHE A 186 -5.39 -3.41 -9.05
CA PHE A 186 -5.85 -2.94 -7.73
C PHE A 186 -5.20 -3.75 -6.61
N THR A 187 -5.16 -5.07 -6.75
CA THR A 187 -4.48 -5.94 -5.77
C THR A 187 -2.97 -5.66 -5.75
N ALA A 188 -2.36 -5.46 -6.92
CA ALA A 188 -0.96 -5.07 -7.03
C ALA A 188 -0.67 -3.73 -6.35
N LEU A 189 -1.58 -2.76 -6.42
CA LEU A 189 -1.43 -1.46 -5.77
C LEU A 189 -1.38 -1.62 -4.25
N PHE A 190 -2.32 -2.39 -3.68
CA PHE A 190 -2.30 -2.70 -2.25
C PHE A 190 -1.00 -3.36 -1.83
N LEU A 191 -0.53 -4.38 -2.57
CA LEU A 191 0.72 -5.08 -2.24
C LEU A 191 1.95 -4.15 -2.32
N CYS A 192 1.98 -3.24 -3.29
CA CYS A 192 3.06 -2.25 -3.39
C CYS A 192 3.01 -1.25 -2.24
N LEU A 193 1.83 -0.71 -1.91
CA LEU A 193 1.66 0.21 -0.79
C LEU A 193 1.98 -0.47 0.56
N ASN A 194 1.62 -1.74 0.74
CA ASN A 194 1.98 -2.55 1.90
C ASN A 194 3.50 -2.64 2.08
N LYS A 195 4.23 -2.93 1.00
CA LYS A 195 5.71 -2.94 1.03
C LYS A 195 6.27 -1.58 1.43
N VAL A 196 5.69 -0.48 0.94
CA VAL A 196 6.10 0.87 1.32
C VAL A 196 5.80 1.15 2.79
N MET A 197 4.62 0.79 3.29
CA MET A 197 4.20 0.97 4.69
C MET A 197 5.11 0.22 5.68
N ILE A 198 5.69 -0.92 5.30
CA ILE A 198 6.61 -1.67 6.16
C ILE A 198 8.06 -1.22 5.96
N GLY A 199 8.52 -1.20 4.70
CA GLY A 199 9.95 -1.17 4.37
C GLY A 199 10.54 0.21 4.06
N CYS A 200 9.71 1.24 3.82
CA CYS A 200 10.26 2.55 3.45
C CYS A 200 10.92 3.22 4.67
N PRO A 201 12.18 3.69 4.61
CA PRO A 201 12.84 4.32 5.76
C PRO A 201 12.20 5.65 6.17
N LEU A 202 11.56 6.35 5.21
CA LEU A 202 10.96 7.65 5.43
C LEU A 202 9.55 7.52 6.04
N ARG A 203 9.41 7.92 7.31
CA ARG A 203 8.14 7.85 8.06
C ARG A 203 6.98 8.54 7.33
N ALA A 204 7.20 9.75 6.81
CA ALA A 204 6.16 10.50 6.10
C ALA A 204 5.64 9.76 4.86
N VAL A 205 6.51 9.02 4.17
CA VAL A 205 6.11 8.22 3.00
C VAL A 205 5.31 6.98 3.42
N ARG A 206 5.68 6.34 4.55
CA ARG A 206 4.90 5.24 5.13
C ARG A 206 3.49 5.69 5.54
N GLU A 207 3.39 6.80 6.25
CA GLU A 207 2.10 7.40 6.66
C GLU A 207 1.27 7.83 5.44
N GLY A 208 1.91 8.39 4.42
CA GLY A 208 1.27 8.70 3.13
C GLY A 208 0.70 7.46 2.45
N ALA A 209 1.47 6.36 2.37
CA ALA A 209 1.01 5.11 1.78
C ALA A 209 -0.17 4.50 2.57
N GLN A 210 -0.13 4.55 3.90
CA GLN A 210 -1.24 4.12 4.74
C GLN A 210 -2.50 4.93 4.46
N LYS A 211 -2.38 6.26 4.36
CA LYS A 211 -3.51 7.13 4.02
C LYS A 211 -4.10 6.78 2.66
N VAL A 212 -3.26 6.57 1.64
CA VAL A 212 -3.71 6.14 0.31
C VAL A 212 -4.52 4.85 0.39
N VAL A 213 -4.06 3.86 1.16
CA VAL A 213 -4.82 2.61 1.34
C VAL A 213 -6.19 2.92 1.94
N VAL A 214 -6.26 3.68 3.04
CA VAL A 214 -7.54 4.02 3.68
C VAL A 214 -8.48 4.75 2.72
N ASP A 215 -7.99 5.78 2.04
CA ASP A 215 -8.80 6.58 1.10
C ASP A 215 -9.25 5.71 -0.09
N PHE A 216 -8.39 4.83 -0.59
CA PHE A 216 -8.73 3.95 -1.71
C PHE A 216 -9.77 2.90 -1.35
N PHE A 217 -9.77 2.38 -0.11
CA PHE A 217 -10.85 1.51 0.38
C PHE A 217 -12.22 2.21 0.30
N GLN A 218 -12.29 3.50 0.63
CA GLN A 218 -13.55 4.27 0.58
C GLN A 218 -14.10 4.46 -0.84
N CYS A 219 -13.27 4.24 -1.88
CA CYS A 219 -13.72 4.24 -3.27
C CYS A 219 -14.51 2.98 -3.63
N PHE A 220 -14.51 1.93 -2.81
CA PHE A 220 -15.24 0.69 -3.06
C PHE A 220 -16.56 0.65 -2.29
N ASP A 221 -17.59 0.06 -2.92
CA ASP A 221 -18.84 -0.26 -2.24
C ASP A 221 -18.62 -1.29 -1.11
N SER A 222 -19.60 -1.43 -0.22
CA SER A 222 -19.49 -2.29 0.96
C SER A 222 -19.22 -3.76 0.61
N ALA A 223 -19.79 -4.27 -0.47
CA ALA A 223 -19.61 -5.65 -0.91
C ALA A 223 -18.18 -5.87 -1.43
N ALA A 224 -17.70 -4.94 -2.25
CA ALA A 224 -16.35 -4.94 -2.79
C ALA A 224 -15.30 -4.77 -1.67
N ARG A 225 -15.53 -3.88 -0.69
CA ARG A 225 -14.66 -3.76 0.48
C ARG A 225 -14.56 -5.07 1.26
N CYS A 226 -15.70 -5.71 1.54
CA CYS A 226 -15.71 -7.00 2.24
C CYS A 226 -14.90 -8.08 1.48
N ALA A 227 -15.13 -8.22 0.17
CA ALA A 227 -14.38 -9.16 -0.66
C ALA A 227 -12.88 -8.83 -0.71
N LEU A 228 -12.53 -7.55 -0.76
CA LEU A 228 -11.15 -7.07 -0.77
C LEU A 228 -10.43 -7.38 0.54
N TYR A 229 -11.07 -7.18 1.71
CA TYR A 229 -10.50 -7.58 3.00
C TYR A 229 -10.17 -9.08 3.02
N CYS A 230 -11.11 -9.94 2.60
CA CYS A 230 -10.89 -11.38 2.54
C CYS A 230 -9.72 -11.73 1.63
N ARG A 231 -9.64 -11.14 0.43
CA ARG A 231 -8.55 -11.37 -0.52
C ARG A 231 -7.19 -10.94 0.04
N LEU A 232 -7.11 -9.76 0.64
CA LEU A 232 -5.86 -9.24 1.17
C LEU A 232 -5.39 -10.02 2.41
N LEU A 233 -6.29 -10.36 3.33
CA LEU A 233 -5.98 -11.17 4.52
C LEU A 233 -5.58 -12.61 4.17
N GLN A 234 -5.97 -13.11 2.99
CA GLN A 234 -5.52 -14.43 2.52
C GLN A 234 -4.06 -14.41 2.01
N VAL A 235 -3.59 -13.29 1.48
CA VAL A 235 -2.26 -13.17 0.84
C VAL A 235 -1.22 -12.55 1.78
N GLU A 236 -1.65 -11.65 2.67
CA GLU A 236 -0.77 -10.93 3.59
C GLU A 236 -0.27 -11.83 4.73
N LYS A 237 1.01 -11.70 5.08
CA LYS A 237 1.66 -12.48 6.14
C LYS A 237 2.18 -11.63 7.29
N HIS A 238 2.33 -10.33 7.08
CA HIS A 238 2.87 -9.44 8.09
C HIS A 238 1.82 -9.16 9.19
N ALA A 239 2.08 -9.60 10.42
CA ALA A 239 1.13 -9.52 11.53
C ALA A 239 0.57 -8.11 11.78
N GLY A 240 1.42 -7.08 11.70
CA GLY A 240 0.99 -5.70 11.85
C GLY A 240 0.08 -5.19 10.71
N LEU A 241 0.24 -5.72 9.49
CA LEU A 241 -0.65 -5.36 8.37
C LEU A 241 -1.98 -6.10 8.46
N CYS A 242 -1.95 -7.38 8.85
CA CYS A 242 -3.18 -8.10 9.16
C CYS A 242 -3.97 -7.38 10.25
N GLY A 243 -3.30 -6.93 11.32
CA GLY A 243 -3.93 -6.15 12.39
C GLY A 243 -4.53 -4.83 11.89
N PHE A 244 -3.82 -4.12 11.00
CA PHE A 244 -4.34 -2.91 10.36
C PHE A 244 -5.59 -3.17 9.49
N LEU A 245 -5.56 -4.20 8.63
CA LEU A 245 -6.70 -4.58 7.79
C LEU A 245 -7.91 -5.01 8.63
N LEU A 246 -7.69 -5.72 9.74
CA LEU A 246 -8.73 -6.12 10.67
C LEU A 246 -9.36 -4.92 11.40
N ASP A 247 -8.58 -3.90 11.76
CA ASP A 247 -9.13 -2.68 12.34
C ASP A 247 -9.97 -1.88 11.33
N LEU A 248 -9.56 -1.84 10.06
CA LEU A 248 -10.37 -1.25 8.99
C LEU A 248 -11.68 -2.02 8.78
N PHE A 249 -11.61 -3.36 8.68
CA PHE A 249 -12.78 -4.21 8.59
C PHE A 249 -13.74 -3.97 9.76
N ARG A 250 -13.22 -3.88 10.99
CA ARG A 250 -14.01 -3.61 12.20
C ARG A 250 -14.74 -2.26 12.13
N LYS A 251 -14.09 -1.22 11.59
CA LYS A 251 -14.70 0.11 11.40
C LYS A 251 -15.83 0.05 10.36
N ASP A 252 -15.59 -0.59 9.22
CA ASP A 252 -16.62 -0.79 8.19
C ASP A 252 -17.82 -1.62 8.71
N LEU A 253 -17.53 -2.68 9.47
CA LEU A 253 -18.56 -3.43 10.17
C LEU A 253 -19.36 -2.53 11.11
N HIS A 254 -18.71 -1.69 11.91
CA HIS A 254 -19.41 -0.77 12.81
C HIS A 254 -20.33 0.19 12.07
N GLU A 255 -19.83 0.84 11.01
CA GLU A 255 -20.58 1.80 10.21
C GLU A 255 -21.78 1.14 9.53
N SER A 256 -21.59 -0.06 8.98
CA SER A 256 -22.66 -0.82 8.32
C SER A 256 -23.77 -1.26 9.29
N LEU A 257 -23.44 -1.53 10.55
CA LEU A 257 -24.41 -1.85 11.60
C LEU A 257 -25.19 -0.62 12.05
N ILE A 258 -24.55 0.55 12.14
CA ILE A 258 -25.24 1.83 12.46
C ILE A 258 -26.21 2.21 11.35
N ALA A 259 -25.80 2.08 10.08
CA ALA A 259 -26.58 2.52 8.94
C ALA A 259 -27.78 1.60 8.61
N VAL A 260 -27.93 0.45 9.29
CA VAL A 260 -28.99 -0.56 9.07
C VAL A 260 -29.12 -0.91 7.58
N VAL A 261 -27.97 -1.21 6.95
CA VAL A 261 -27.93 -1.52 5.52
C VAL A 261 -28.61 -2.87 5.25
N PRO A 262 -29.63 -2.95 4.37
CA PRO A 262 -30.20 -4.22 3.94
C PRO A 262 -29.11 -5.08 3.27
N ASN A 263 -29.06 -6.38 3.58
CA ASN A 263 -28.06 -7.31 3.05
C ASN A 263 -26.61 -6.87 3.33
N ASN A 264 -26.33 -6.50 4.58
CA ASN A 264 -25.00 -6.07 5.01
C ASN A 264 -23.93 -7.14 4.68
N PRO A 265 -22.92 -6.81 3.84
CA PRO A 265 -21.92 -7.78 3.40
C PRO A 265 -20.90 -8.13 4.48
N PHE A 266 -20.81 -7.36 5.57
CA PHE A 266 -19.84 -7.58 6.65
C PHE A 266 -20.32 -8.56 7.74
N VAL A 267 -21.55 -9.03 7.66
CA VAL A 267 -22.15 -10.01 8.59
C VAL A 267 -22.48 -11.33 7.88
N GLY A 268 -23.08 -12.28 8.59
CA GLY A 268 -23.52 -13.53 7.97
C GLY A 268 -22.34 -14.43 7.55
N ASN A 269 -22.52 -15.12 6.43
CA ASN A 269 -21.54 -16.08 5.92
C ASN A 269 -20.19 -15.43 5.53
N ASN A 270 -20.19 -14.17 5.06
CA ASN A 270 -18.96 -13.47 4.71
C ASN A 270 -18.08 -13.24 5.95
N PHE A 271 -18.68 -12.90 7.09
CA PHE A 271 -17.95 -12.79 8.34
C PHE A 271 -17.40 -14.14 8.80
N VAL A 272 -18.18 -15.21 8.67
CA VAL A 272 -17.71 -16.58 8.96
C VAL A 272 -16.51 -16.95 8.08
N GLN A 273 -16.54 -16.60 6.79
CA GLN A 273 -15.41 -16.82 5.89
C GLN A 273 -14.17 -16.02 6.31
N LEU A 274 -14.33 -14.74 6.66
CA LEU A 274 -13.25 -13.92 7.19
C LEU A 274 -12.65 -14.53 8.47
N LEU A 275 -13.47 -14.97 9.42
CA LEU A 275 -12.97 -15.62 10.64
C LEU A 275 -12.21 -16.90 10.34
N LYS A 276 -12.67 -17.73 9.37
CA LYS A 276 -11.91 -18.91 8.93
C LYS A 276 -10.56 -18.56 8.30
N LEU A 277 -10.36 -17.33 7.82
CA LEU A 277 -9.07 -16.86 7.32
C LEU A 277 -8.16 -16.43 8.48
N VAL A 278 -8.68 -15.65 9.43
CA VAL A 278 -7.86 -14.95 10.44
C VAL A 278 -7.76 -15.64 11.80
N CYS A 279 -8.72 -16.49 12.16
CA CYS A 279 -8.70 -17.30 13.39
C CYS A 279 -7.86 -18.57 13.19
N LYS A 280 -6.60 -18.39 12.80
CA LYS A 280 -5.62 -19.46 12.66
C LYS A 280 -4.35 -19.08 13.41
N LEU A 281 -3.81 -20.02 14.16
CA LEU A 281 -2.46 -19.89 14.70
C LEU A 281 -1.45 -20.39 13.67
N PRO A 282 -0.25 -19.79 13.61
CA PRO A 282 0.82 -20.28 12.75
C PRO A 282 1.24 -21.69 13.18
N GLU A 283 1.18 -22.65 12.25
CA GLU A 283 1.35 -24.10 12.48
C GLU A 283 2.82 -24.56 12.70
N GLN A 284 3.70 -23.75 13.29
CA GLN A 284 5.10 -24.19 13.47
C GLN A 284 5.54 -24.18 14.93
N GLU A 285 6.15 -25.30 15.37
CA GLU A 285 6.82 -25.51 16.66
C GLU A 285 7.91 -24.46 16.99
N HIS A 286 8.25 -23.59 16.02
CA HIS A 286 9.26 -22.55 16.13
C HIS A 286 8.73 -21.12 15.89
N THR A 287 7.42 -20.93 15.65
CA THR A 287 6.90 -19.56 15.47
C THR A 287 6.83 -18.87 16.83
N ASP A 288 7.47 -17.72 16.99
CA ASP A 288 7.29 -16.94 18.20
C ASP A 288 5.87 -16.34 18.23
N LEU A 289 5.12 -16.63 19.29
CA LEU A 289 3.82 -16.01 19.57
C LEU A 289 3.92 -14.48 19.55
N LEU A 290 5.07 -13.93 19.97
CA LEU A 290 5.30 -12.49 20.04
C LEU A 290 5.35 -11.85 18.66
N ASP A 291 5.91 -12.52 17.65
CA ASP A 291 5.96 -12.04 16.26
C ASP A 291 4.56 -11.86 15.66
N ASN A 292 3.60 -12.67 16.12
CA ASN A 292 2.20 -12.63 15.67
C ASN A 292 1.28 -11.90 16.66
N SER A 293 1.83 -11.31 17.73
CA SER A 293 1.03 -10.74 18.82
C SER A 293 0.10 -9.61 18.38
N ASP A 294 0.54 -8.77 17.44
CA ASP A 294 -0.32 -7.70 16.89
C ASP A 294 -1.53 -8.25 16.13
N CYS A 295 -1.33 -9.30 15.33
CA CYS A 295 -2.41 -9.96 14.60
C CYS A 295 -3.38 -10.64 15.56
N ILE A 296 -2.86 -11.39 16.55
CA ILE A 296 -3.68 -12.09 17.55
C ILE A 296 -4.51 -11.09 18.36
N LEU A 297 -3.90 -9.98 18.81
CA LEU A 297 -4.62 -8.92 19.51
C LEU A 297 -5.74 -8.32 18.63
N ALA A 298 -5.49 -8.13 17.34
CA ALA A 298 -6.50 -7.61 16.42
C ALA A 298 -7.67 -8.60 16.24
N VAL A 299 -7.39 -9.90 16.08
CA VAL A 299 -8.41 -10.95 15.97
C VAL A 299 -9.23 -11.04 17.26
N LEU A 300 -8.59 -11.10 18.43
CA LEU A 300 -9.29 -11.13 19.72
C LEU A 300 -10.17 -9.89 19.94
N ASN A 301 -9.68 -8.70 19.55
CA ASN A 301 -10.48 -7.48 19.63
C ASN A 301 -11.66 -7.47 18.66
N LEU A 302 -11.49 -8.00 17.43
CA LEU A 302 -12.59 -8.16 16.48
C LEU A 302 -13.67 -9.10 17.03
N LEU A 303 -13.28 -10.27 17.57
CA LEU A 303 -14.20 -11.22 18.18
C LEU A 303 -14.95 -10.62 19.36
N ARG A 304 -14.22 -9.95 20.28
CA ARG A 304 -14.81 -9.24 21.43
C ARG A 304 -15.80 -8.17 20.99
N TYR A 305 -15.44 -7.38 19.98
CA TYR A 305 -16.29 -6.33 19.44
C TYR A 305 -17.57 -6.91 18.83
N PHE A 306 -17.43 -7.91 17.94
CA PHE A 306 -18.56 -8.58 17.31
C PHE A 306 -19.52 -9.16 18.35
N ALA A 307 -18.99 -9.93 19.32
CA ALA A 307 -19.79 -10.53 20.38
C ALA A 307 -20.50 -9.49 21.27
N THR A 308 -19.97 -8.27 21.36
CA THR A 308 -20.62 -7.19 22.12
C THR A 308 -21.77 -6.56 21.34
N VAL A 309 -21.55 -6.22 20.06
CA VAL A 309 -22.53 -5.48 19.26
C VAL A 309 -23.65 -6.41 18.76
N MET A 310 -23.31 -7.65 18.40
CA MET A 310 -24.28 -8.60 17.85
C MET A 310 -25.18 -9.26 18.91
N GLN A 311 -24.96 -9.02 20.20
CA GLN A 311 -25.84 -9.51 21.27
C GLN A 311 -27.30 -9.12 21.09
N GLN A 312 -27.57 -8.00 20.39
CA GLN A 312 -28.93 -7.53 20.12
C GLN A 312 -29.55 -8.19 18.88
N HIS A 313 -28.72 -8.77 18.00
CA HIS A 313 -29.09 -9.35 16.70
C HIS A 313 -28.89 -10.87 16.62
N ALA A 314 -28.58 -11.52 17.75
CA ALA A 314 -28.24 -12.96 17.78
C ALA A 314 -29.36 -13.87 17.23
N GLN A 315 -30.61 -13.39 17.26
CA GLN A 315 -31.80 -14.13 16.87
C GLN A 315 -32.10 -14.04 15.36
N ASP A 316 -31.54 -13.05 14.67
CA ASP A 316 -31.83 -12.82 13.26
C ASP A 316 -31.17 -13.87 12.35
N ASN A 317 -30.07 -14.49 12.81
CA ASN A 317 -29.28 -15.46 12.04
C ASN A 317 -28.61 -16.54 12.91
N PRO A 318 -29.37 -17.53 13.44
CA PRO A 318 -28.87 -18.50 14.42
C PRO A 318 -27.74 -19.40 13.91
N THR A 319 -27.77 -19.81 12.64
CA THR A 319 -26.73 -20.66 12.02
C THR A 319 -25.39 -19.94 11.88
N THR A 320 -25.42 -18.65 11.54
CA THR A 320 -24.22 -17.81 11.48
C THR A 320 -23.65 -17.61 12.88
N CYS A 321 -24.53 -17.28 13.85
CA CYS A 321 -24.16 -17.09 15.24
C CYS A 321 -23.42 -18.32 15.80
N LEU A 322 -23.98 -19.52 15.62
CA LEU A 322 -23.35 -20.77 16.05
C LEU A 322 -21.98 -20.98 15.39
N SER A 323 -21.87 -20.72 14.09
CA SER A 323 -20.61 -20.85 13.35
C SER A 323 -19.53 -19.90 13.88
N VAL A 324 -19.90 -18.65 14.17
CA VAL A 324 -18.98 -17.65 14.74
C VAL A 324 -18.53 -18.08 16.14
N CYS A 325 -19.45 -18.48 17.02
CA CYS A 325 -19.12 -18.95 18.36
C CYS A 325 -18.16 -20.15 18.31
N THR A 326 -18.45 -21.13 17.45
CA THR A 326 -17.62 -22.34 17.30
C THR A 326 -16.18 -21.99 16.89
N ILE A 327 -16.01 -21.11 15.90
CA ILE A 327 -14.68 -20.68 15.45
C ILE A 327 -13.96 -19.89 16.55
N ALA A 328 -14.67 -18.97 17.21
CA ALA A 328 -14.12 -18.10 18.23
C ALA A 328 -13.67 -18.89 19.48
N GLU A 329 -14.50 -19.82 19.95
CA GLU A 329 -14.19 -20.69 21.10
C GLU A 329 -12.96 -21.54 20.81
N ALA A 330 -12.92 -22.24 19.66
CA ALA A 330 -11.76 -23.02 19.25
C ALA A 330 -10.48 -22.18 19.18
N TYR A 331 -10.53 -21.02 18.51
CA TYR A 331 -9.38 -20.13 18.38
C TYR A 331 -8.88 -19.62 19.74
N THR A 332 -9.78 -19.20 20.63
CA THR A 332 -9.36 -18.69 21.95
C THR A 332 -8.79 -19.79 22.84
N GLU A 333 -9.25 -21.04 22.70
CA GLU A 333 -8.67 -22.19 23.41
C GLU A 333 -7.25 -22.47 22.92
N ASP A 334 -7.04 -22.45 21.60
CA ASP A 334 -5.73 -22.66 21.01
C ASP A 334 -4.75 -21.53 21.38
N VAL A 335 -5.20 -20.27 21.35
CA VAL A 335 -4.39 -19.12 21.80
C VAL A 335 -3.99 -19.28 23.25
N LYS A 336 -4.90 -19.74 24.13
CA LYS A 336 -4.61 -19.97 25.54
C LYS A 336 -3.49 -21.00 25.72
N LYS A 337 -3.63 -22.17 25.09
CA LYS A 337 -2.63 -23.25 25.16
C LYS A 337 -1.26 -22.76 24.71
N PHE A 338 -1.21 -22.02 23.60
CA PHE A 338 0.03 -21.53 23.03
C PHE A 338 0.66 -20.41 23.88
N LEU A 339 -0.16 -19.55 24.49
CA LEU A 339 0.29 -18.52 25.42
C LEU A 339 0.87 -19.11 26.70
N ASP A 340 0.22 -20.13 27.29
CA ASP A 340 0.72 -20.82 28.47
C ASP A 340 2.08 -21.50 28.21
N LEU A 341 2.21 -22.16 27.06
CA LEU A 341 3.47 -22.78 26.62
C LEU A 341 4.59 -21.74 26.44
N THR A 342 4.30 -20.66 25.69
CA THR A 342 5.27 -19.59 25.43
C THR A 342 5.70 -18.91 26.72
N ARG A 343 4.75 -18.64 27.62
CA ARG A 343 5.04 -18.05 28.94
C ARG A 343 5.92 -18.94 29.78
N ALA A 344 5.64 -20.24 29.84
CA ALA A 344 6.47 -21.18 30.58
C ALA A 344 7.91 -21.20 30.06
N HIS A 345 8.08 -21.19 28.74
CA HIS A 345 9.38 -21.14 28.07
C HIS A 345 10.15 -19.84 28.40
N TYR A 346 9.52 -18.67 28.27
CA TYR A 346 10.16 -17.38 28.57
C TYR A 346 10.49 -17.20 30.06
N LYS A 347 9.66 -17.72 30.98
CA LYS A 347 9.96 -17.73 32.43
C LYS A 347 11.16 -18.61 32.75
N LEU A 348 11.20 -19.81 32.18
CA LEU A 348 12.29 -20.75 32.37
C LEU A 348 13.62 -20.17 31.84
N GLU A 349 13.59 -19.49 30.69
CA GLU A 349 14.78 -18.83 30.15
C GLU A 349 15.23 -17.64 31.01
N LEU A 350 14.29 -16.87 31.57
CA LEU A 350 14.61 -15.79 32.49
C LEU A 350 15.28 -16.30 33.77
N ASP A 351 14.85 -17.45 34.29
CA ASP A 351 15.47 -18.04 35.48
C ASP A 351 16.86 -18.62 35.17
N ARG A 352 17.05 -19.27 34.01
CA ARG A 352 18.38 -19.68 33.52
C ARG A 352 19.33 -18.50 33.37
N ASN A 353 18.84 -17.38 32.84
CA ASN A 353 19.63 -16.15 32.70
C ASN A 353 20.05 -15.60 34.08
N LYS A 354 19.16 -15.54 35.07
CA LYS A 354 19.49 -15.12 36.44
C LYS A 354 20.59 -15.99 37.05
N ASP A 355 20.54 -17.30 36.81
CA ASP A 355 21.55 -18.23 37.32
C ASP A 355 22.91 -18.04 36.62
N ARG A 356 22.92 -17.74 35.31
CA ARG A 356 24.14 -17.34 34.57
C ARG A 356 24.76 -16.07 35.13
N VAL A 357 23.95 -15.05 35.42
CA VAL A 357 24.42 -13.79 36.03
C VAL A 357 25.06 -14.05 37.40
N LYS A 358 24.40 -14.83 38.27
CA LYS A 358 24.93 -15.20 39.59
C LYS A 358 26.25 -15.99 39.49
N MET A 359 26.38 -16.88 38.52
CA MET A 359 27.63 -17.64 38.29
C MET A 359 28.77 -16.76 37.76
N MET A 360 28.49 -15.74 36.95
CA MET A 360 29.52 -14.77 36.51
C MET A 360 29.99 -13.87 37.66
N SER A 361 29.09 -13.48 38.57
CA SER A 361 29.44 -12.64 39.73
C SER A 361 30.23 -13.38 40.82
N SER A 362 30.21 -14.72 40.83
CA SER A 362 30.91 -15.55 41.82
C SER A 362 32.24 -16.16 41.32
N ARG A 363 32.51 -16.14 40.01
CA ARG A 363 33.76 -16.66 39.43
C ARG A 363 34.83 -15.57 39.34
N THR A 364 35.85 -15.67 40.19
CA THR A 364 37.18 -15.09 39.93
C THR A 364 37.70 -15.65 38.60
N ALA A 365 38.23 -14.78 37.75
CA ALA A 365 38.71 -15.06 36.39
C ALA A 365 39.51 -16.39 36.32
N ASN A 366 38.89 -17.46 35.81
CA ASN A 366 39.51 -18.62 35.13
C ASN A 366 38.50 -19.78 35.05
N SER A 367 37.55 -19.74 34.11
CA SER A 367 36.99 -20.97 33.50
C SER A 367 36.17 -20.61 32.25
N THR A 368 36.82 -20.72 31.11
CA THR A 368 36.26 -20.65 29.75
C THR A 368 35.51 -21.95 29.42
N SER A 369 34.29 -22.12 29.94
CA SER A 369 33.29 -23.00 29.31
C SER A 369 31.88 -22.72 29.86
N LEU A 370 31.29 -21.59 29.48
CA LEU A 370 29.84 -21.45 29.53
C LEU A 370 29.35 -21.68 28.10
N SER A 371 28.63 -22.78 27.90
CA SER A 371 28.00 -23.12 26.62
C SER A 371 27.22 -21.90 26.12
N LYS A 372 27.72 -21.30 25.05
CA LYS A 372 27.17 -20.08 24.44
C LYS A 372 25.98 -20.40 23.51
N GLY A 373 25.51 -21.65 23.52
CA GLY A 373 24.64 -22.22 22.50
C GLY A 373 23.15 -22.29 22.82
N ASP A 374 22.73 -22.13 24.09
CA ASP A 374 21.35 -22.43 24.50
C ASP A 374 20.49 -21.21 24.87
N SER A 375 20.98 -19.99 24.64
CA SER A 375 20.22 -18.75 24.92
C SER A 375 19.33 -18.37 23.73
N LEU A 376 18.12 -17.88 24.00
CA LEU A 376 17.23 -17.31 22.96
C LEU A 376 17.83 -16.06 22.30
N PHE A 377 18.72 -15.36 22.99
CA PHE A 377 19.37 -14.15 22.51
C PHE A 377 20.89 -14.24 22.71
N PRO A 378 21.58 -15.13 21.99
CA PRO A 378 22.99 -15.44 22.25
C PRO A 378 23.95 -14.27 21.93
N SER A 379 23.45 -13.25 21.24
CA SER A 379 24.17 -12.01 20.93
C SER A 379 24.09 -10.95 22.04
N LEU A 380 23.22 -11.10 23.03
CA LEU A 380 23.00 -10.10 24.07
C LEU A 380 23.78 -10.42 25.35
N PRO A 381 24.31 -9.39 26.05
CA PRO A 381 24.77 -9.55 27.43
C PRO A 381 23.64 -10.04 28.35
N PRO A 382 23.95 -10.85 29.38
CA PRO A 382 22.94 -11.44 30.27
C PRO A 382 21.93 -10.43 30.85
N ASP A 383 22.39 -9.26 31.29
CA ASP A 383 21.51 -8.22 31.87
C ASP A 383 20.53 -7.65 30.83
N GLN A 384 20.97 -7.46 29.59
CA GLN A 384 20.11 -6.97 28.50
C GLN A 384 19.12 -8.05 28.05
N GLU A 385 19.57 -9.30 28.01
CA GLU A 385 18.72 -10.47 27.72
C GLU A 385 17.60 -10.60 28.77
N ALA A 386 17.90 -10.40 30.06
CA ALA A 386 16.88 -10.42 31.11
C ALA A 386 15.81 -9.34 30.92
N GLU A 387 16.18 -8.13 30.47
CA GLU A 387 15.21 -7.07 30.18
C GLU A 387 14.34 -7.40 28.96
N VAL A 388 14.93 -7.94 27.88
CA VAL A 388 14.15 -8.38 26.72
C VAL A 388 13.13 -9.46 27.11
N LEU A 389 13.54 -10.45 27.92
CA LEU A 389 12.65 -11.50 28.42
C LEU A 389 11.51 -10.93 29.29
N LYS A 390 11.79 -9.92 30.13
CA LYS A 390 10.73 -9.24 30.91
C LYS A 390 9.74 -8.51 30.01
N VAL A 391 10.23 -7.78 29.00
CA VAL A 391 9.36 -7.08 28.02
C VAL A 391 8.47 -8.07 27.27
N ALA A 392 9.03 -9.21 26.86
CA ALA A 392 8.28 -10.30 26.26
C ALA A 392 7.17 -10.83 27.20
N LEU A 393 7.47 -11.08 28.48
CA LEU A 393 6.47 -11.53 29.45
C LEU A 393 5.34 -10.49 29.65
N VAL A 394 5.66 -9.20 29.72
CA VAL A 394 4.66 -8.12 29.79
C VAL A 394 3.75 -8.12 28.56
N ARG A 395 4.30 -8.41 27.38
CA ARG A 395 3.53 -8.53 26.14
C ARG A 395 2.59 -9.75 26.18
N LEU A 396 3.00 -10.86 26.78
CA LEU A 396 2.13 -12.03 27.00
C LEU A 396 1.00 -11.71 28.00
N ASP A 397 1.26 -10.93 29.04
CA ASP A 397 0.22 -10.52 30.00
C ASP A 397 -0.83 -9.62 29.35
N LEU A 398 -0.44 -8.75 28.42
CA LEU A 398 -1.37 -7.98 27.59
C LEU A 398 -2.25 -8.90 26.72
N LEU A 399 -1.64 -9.90 26.07
CA LEU A 399 -2.36 -10.89 25.27
C LEU A 399 -3.39 -11.66 26.11
N GLU A 400 -2.99 -12.12 27.29
CA GLU A 400 -3.87 -12.86 28.20
C GLU A 400 -5.04 -11.99 28.69
N SER A 401 -4.78 -10.72 29.04
CA SER A 401 -5.85 -9.79 29.45
C SER A 401 -6.92 -9.64 28.36
N VAL A 402 -6.50 -9.47 27.11
CA VAL A 402 -7.43 -9.34 25.97
C VAL A 402 -8.13 -10.66 25.67
N LEU A 403 -7.42 -11.79 25.79
CA LEU A 403 -7.98 -13.14 25.61
C LEU A 403 -9.12 -13.42 26.59
N VAL A 404 -8.91 -13.16 27.89
CA VAL A 404 -9.92 -13.37 28.93
C VAL A 404 -11.16 -12.53 28.65
N LEU A 405 -10.98 -11.25 28.29
CA LEU A 405 -12.08 -10.36 27.93
C LEU A 405 -12.83 -10.82 26.68
N ALA A 406 -12.13 -11.37 25.68
CA ALA A 406 -12.77 -11.94 24.50
C ALA A 406 -13.60 -13.18 24.85
N GLN A 407 -13.03 -14.11 25.63
CA GLN A 407 -13.73 -15.32 26.08
C GLN A 407 -15.00 -15.00 26.88
N GLU A 408 -14.95 -14.01 27.78
CA GLU A 408 -16.12 -13.57 28.53
C GLU A 408 -17.26 -13.10 27.60
N LYS A 409 -16.93 -12.25 26.60
CA LYS A 409 -17.94 -11.72 25.67
C LYS A 409 -18.47 -12.79 24.71
N ILE A 410 -17.61 -13.69 24.23
CA ILE A 410 -18.01 -14.82 23.39
C ILE A 410 -18.94 -15.76 24.18
N GLY A 411 -18.59 -16.12 25.41
CA GLY A 411 -19.41 -16.97 26.27
C GLY A 411 -20.79 -16.38 26.56
N ALA A 412 -20.85 -15.08 26.87
CA ALA A 412 -22.12 -14.37 27.07
C ALA A 412 -22.99 -14.35 25.80
N TYR A 413 -22.37 -14.14 24.62
CA TYR A 413 -23.05 -14.17 23.34
C TYR A 413 -23.58 -15.57 23.00
N SER A 414 -22.75 -16.60 23.19
CA SER A 414 -23.09 -18.02 22.98
C SER A 414 -24.27 -18.45 23.87
N ALA A 415 -24.21 -18.14 25.18
CA ALA A 415 -25.30 -18.44 26.11
C ALA A 415 -26.62 -17.77 25.71
N LYS A 416 -26.60 -16.51 25.26
CA LYS A 416 -27.80 -15.80 24.82
C LYS A 416 -28.38 -16.41 23.55
N SER A 417 -27.52 -16.86 22.62
CA SER A 417 -27.95 -17.54 21.39
C SER A 417 -28.55 -18.92 21.64
N ALA A 418 -28.10 -19.64 22.68
CA ALA A 418 -28.59 -20.96 23.03
C ALA A 418 -29.83 -20.93 23.94
N SER A 419 -30.04 -19.85 24.70
CA SER A 419 -31.05 -19.77 25.76
C SER A 419 -32.50 -19.53 25.29
N ARG A 420 -32.77 -19.33 23.99
CA ARG A 420 -34.13 -19.13 23.46
C ARG A 420 -34.28 -19.62 22.04
#